data_AF-A0A6A0IN27-F1
#
_entry.id   AF-A0A6A0IN27-F1
#
_cell.length_a   1.000
_cell.length_b   1.000
_cell.length_c   1.000
_cell.angle_alpha   90.00
_cell.angle_beta   90.00
_cell.angle_gamma   90.00
#
_symmetry.space_group_name_H-M   'P 1'
#
loop_
_entity.id
_entity.type
_entity.pdbx_description
1 polymer ?
#
loop_
_entity_poly.entity_id
_entity_poly.type
_entity_poly.pdbx_seq_one_letter_code
_entity_poly.pdbx_strand_id
1 'polypeptide(L)'
;MRLPDFFVTVRRVGPNPGLLLLTLRALRQRSGSDTLRLSDLTWILLASGGEILGWLDRLSQARLVVYDRCDRDDPLVIEIISEPPDPSSWPIDESAVPMPPHALPTHWFVQVLPRVGRTSFLVYLYLLSREGAPREPASAAVGRIASAVGLRREYMVYLHLGRLQRYGLLRRTRSGRGLIILDPPPLTRWGRLRLQLLRWGFLPLPWRRIVLVSLALALALLLLAYLVTHPLHVLSLPPVRDDERTDPVRLAGLLPGA
;
A
#
# COMPACT_ATOMS: atom_id res chain seq x y z
N MET A 1 -24.22 5.16 3.80
CA MET A 1 -23.48 5.52 2.58
C MET A 1 -23.58 4.37 1.61
N ARG A 2 -24.13 4.58 0.42
CA ARG A 2 -24.16 3.50 -0.58
C ARG A 2 -22.77 3.36 -1.19
N LEU A 3 -22.40 2.15 -1.60
CA LEU A 3 -21.10 1.87 -2.22
C LEU A 3 -20.85 2.67 -3.51
N PRO A 4 -21.85 2.95 -4.37
CA PRO A 4 -21.65 3.84 -5.51
C PRO A 4 -21.22 5.26 -5.11
N ASP A 5 -21.91 5.89 -4.14
CA ASP A 5 -21.58 7.22 -3.60
C ASP A 5 -20.16 7.28 -3.00
N PHE A 6 -19.69 6.13 -2.50
CA PHE A 6 -18.32 5.99 -2.02
C PHE A 6 -17.29 6.18 -3.11
N PHE A 7 -17.50 5.65 -4.31
CA PHE A 7 -16.54 5.83 -5.39
C PHE A 7 -16.53 7.25 -5.96
N VAL A 8 -17.63 8.00 -5.84
CA VAL A 8 -17.65 9.46 -6.07
C VAL A 8 -16.73 10.17 -5.08
N THR A 9 -16.87 9.83 -3.79
CA THR A 9 -16.02 10.40 -2.74
C THR A 9 -14.55 10.05 -2.96
N VAL A 10 -14.24 8.80 -3.30
CA VAL A 10 -12.88 8.34 -3.62
C VAL A 10 -12.27 9.13 -4.79
N ARG A 11 -13.04 9.45 -5.83
CA ARG A 11 -12.53 10.28 -6.94
C ARG A 11 -12.21 11.71 -6.48
N ARG A 12 -12.96 12.26 -5.52
CA ARG A 12 -12.77 13.62 -5.00
C ARG A 12 -11.55 13.74 -4.08
N VAL A 13 -11.40 12.83 -3.11
CA VAL A 13 -10.35 12.94 -2.07
C VAL A 13 -9.18 11.96 -2.27
N GLY A 14 -9.33 11.02 -3.19
CA GLY A 14 -8.38 9.94 -3.44
C GLY A 14 -8.75 8.61 -2.76
N PRO A 15 -8.11 7.50 -3.18
CA PRO A 15 -8.46 6.15 -2.73
C PRO A 15 -8.18 5.91 -1.25
N ASN A 16 -7.04 6.36 -0.73
CA ASN A 16 -6.70 6.14 0.69
C ASN A 16 -7.54 7.00 1.65
N PRO A 17 -7.72 8.33 1.41
CA PRO A 17 -8.62 9.13 2.26
C PRO A 17 -10.07 8.67 2.19
N GLY A 18 -10.56 8.29 0.99
CA GLY A 18 -11.89 7.70 0.86
C GLY A 18 -12.03 6.43 1.69
N LEU A 19 -11.08 5.49 1.56
CA LEU A 19 -11.09 4.25 2.34
C LEU A 19 -11.01 4.50 3.86
N LEU A 20 -10.24 5.49 4.30
CA LEU A 20 -10.20 5.94 5.69
C LEU A 20 -11.59 6.39 6.15
N LEU A 21 -12.26 7.27 5.40
CA LEU A 21 -13.61 7.72 5.73
C LEU A 21 -14.60 6.55 5.90
N LEU A 22 -14.54 5.58 4.99
CA LEU A 22 -15.41 4.40 5.07
C LEU A 22 -15.07 3.52 6.29
N THR A 23 -13.78 3.39 6.61
CA THR A 23 -13.30 2.66 7.79
C THR A 23 -13.75 3.33 9.08
N LEU A 24 -13.65 4.67 9.16
CA LEU A 24 -14.14 5.46 10.31
C LEU A 24 -15.62 5.23 10.56
N ARG A 25 -16.45 5.27 9.50
CA ARG A 25 -17.89 4.98 9.59
C ARG A 25 -18.15 3.57 10.13
N ALA A 26 -17.46 2.58 9.59
CA ALA A 26 -17.64 1.19 10.01
C ALA A 26 -17.23 0.94 11.47
N LEU A 27 -16.14 1.59 11.93
CA LEU A 27 -15.69 1.49 13.32
C LEU A 27 -16.64 2.21 14.28
N ARG A 28 -17.13 3.39 13.92
CA ARG A 28 -18.14 4.13 14.70
C ARG A 28 -19.41 3.32 14.91
N GLN A 29 -19.89 2.63 13.86
CA GLN A 29 -21.05 1.73 13.95
C GLN A 29 -20.88 0.60 14.97
N ARG A 30 -19.64 0.12 15.18
CA ARG A 30 -19.36 -0.97 16.12
C ARG A 30 -19.15 -0.47 17.55
N SER A 31 -18.44 0.64 17.71
CA SER A 31 -18.02 1.12 19.02
C SER A 31 -19.03 2.08 19.67
N GLY A 32 -19.91 2.71 18.88
CA GLY A 32 -20.84 3.74 19.36
C GLY A 32 -20.17 5.01 19.89
N SER A 33 -18.84 5.12 19.79
CA SER A 33 -18.03 6.22 20.29
C SER A 33 -17.40 7.00 19.13
N ASP A 34 -17.28 8.31 19.33
CA ASP A 34 -16.61 9.24 18.41
C ASP A 34 -15.10 9.29 18.64
N THR A 35 -14.61 8.58 19.66
CA THR A 35 -13.20 8.41 19.96
C THR A 35 -12.64 7.16 19.29
N LEU A 36 -11.59 7.34 18.49
CA LEU A 36 -10.86 6.26 17.84
C LEU A 36 -9.36 6.42 18.13
N ARG A 37 -8.65 5.32 18.37
CA ARG A 37 -7.20 5.37 18.56
C ARG A 37 -6.49 5.45 17.22
N LEU A 38 -5.48 6.30 17.10
CA LEU A 38 -4.65 6.35 15.88
C LEU A 38 -3.94 5.00 15.66
N SER A 39 -3.47 4.36 16.73
CA SER A 39 -2.97 2.98 16.67
C SER A 39 -3.95 1.99 16.01
N ASP A 40 -5.25 2.09 16.27
CA ASP A 40 -6.23 1.21 15.62
C ASP A 40 -6.34 1.45 14.11
N LEU A 41 -6.28 2.72 13.69
CA LEU A 41 -6.31 3.08 12.28
C LEU A 41 -5.03 2.62 11.55
N THR A 42 -3.86 2.74 12.19
CA THR A 42 -2.56 2.39 11.57
C THR A 42 -2.48 0.92 11.19
N TRP A 43 -2.86 0.02 12.11
CA TRP A 43 -2.82 -1.42 11.82
C TRP A 43 -3.95 -1.85 10.89
N ILE A 44 -5.14 -1.25 10.99
CA ILE A 44 -6.28 -1.59 10.12
C ILE A 44 -5.99 -1.21 8.66
N LEU A 45 -5.54 0.02 8.43
CA LEU A 45 -5.27 0.56 7.10
C LEU A 45 -3.88 0.17 6.58
N LEU A 46 -3.03 -0.45 7.39
CA LEU A 46 -1.62 -0.70 7.09
C LEU A 46 -0.94 0.58 6.59
N ALA A 47 -0.99 1.60 7.45
CA ALA A 47 -0.51 2.94 7.19
C ALA A 47 0.24 3.47 8.41
N SER A 48 1.23 4.32 8.17
CA SER A 48 1.89 5.06 9.24
C SER A 48 0.95 6.10 9.86
N GLY A 49 1.24 6.53 11.09
CA GLY A 49 0.47 7.59 11.75
C GLY A 49 0.48 8.89 10.93
N GLY A 50 1.64 9.25 10.36
CA GLY A 50 1.76 10.42 9.47
C GLY A 50 0.92 10.32 8.20
N GLU A 51 0.84 9.15 7.56
CA GLU A 51 -0.05 8.95 6.41
C GLU A 51 -1.52 9.13 6.79
N ILE A 52 -1.95 8.58 7.94
CA ILE A 52 -3.34 8.69 8.40
C ILE A 52 -3.69 10.15 8.70
N LEU A 53 -2.81 10.87 9.40
CA LEU A 53 -3.01 12.29 9.67
C LEU A 53 -3.09 13.09 8.37
N GLY A 54 -2.18 12.85 7.42
CA GLY A 54 -2.24 13.50 6.10
C GLY A 54 -3.50 13.15 5.30
N TRP A 55 -4.13 11.99 5.53
CA TRP A 55 -5.43 11.67 4.94
C TRP A 55 -6.59 12.33 5.68
N LEU A 56 -6.53 12.42 7.01
CA LEU A 56 -7.50 13.16 7.82
C LEU A 56 -7.48 14.65 7.47
N ASP A 57 -6.30 15.25 7.30
CA ASP A 57 -6.12 16.63 6.81
C ASP A 57 -6.86 16.84 5.48
N ARG A 58 -6.69 15.92 4.52
CA ARG A 58 -7.39 16.00 3.22
C ARG A 58 -8.90 15.84 3.36
N LEU A 59 -9.37 14.96 4.24
CA LEU A 59 -10.81 14.79 4.50
C LEU A 59 -11.40 16.05 5.17
N SER A 60 -10.64 16.68 6.06
CA SER A 60 -11.00 17.94 6.72
C SER A 60 -11.06 19.10 5.73
N GLN A 61 -10.07 19.24 4.86
CA GLN A 61 -10.08 20.21 3.76
C GLN A 61 -11.27 20.00 2.82
N ALA A 62 -11.67 18.75 2.58
CA ALA A 62 -12.86 18.40 1.79
C ALA A 62 -14.19 18.57 2.55
N ARG A 63 -14.14 19.02 3.82
CA ARG A 63 -15.29 19.18 4.75
C ARG A 63 -16.07 17.89 4.98
N LEU A 64 -15.38 16.75 4.95
CA LEU A 64 -15.99 15.44 5.19
C LEU A 64 -15.89 15.00 6.66
N VAL A 65 -14.87 15.49 7.37
CA VAL A 65 -14.52 15.10 8.74
C VAL A 65 -13.93 16.30 9.48
N VAL A 66 -14.30 16.51 10.74
CA VAL A 66 -13.49 17.28 11.70
C VAL A 66 -12.80 16.28 12.61
N TYR A 67 -11.54 16.53 12.95
CA TYR A 67 -10.86 15.71 13.94
C TYR A 67 -10.02 16.58 14.87
N ASP A 68 -9.92 16.14 16.11
CA ASP A 68 -9.07 16.73 17.13
C ASP A 68 -8.13 15.69 17.74
N ARG A 69 -6.93 16.12 18.13
CA ARG A 69 -5.89 15.25 18.70
C ARG A 69 -5.83 15.49 20.19
N CYS A 70 -6.08 14.45 20.98
CA CYS A 70 -5.94 14.55 22.42
C CYS A 70 -4.48 14.26 22.81
N ASP A 71 -3.81 15.21 23.49
CA ASP A 71 -2.36 15.17 23.76
C ASP A 71 -1.89 14.03 24.68
N ARG A 72 -2.79 13.36 25.40
CA ARG A 72 -2.38 12.53 26.55
C ARG A 72 -2.21 11.03 26.27
N ASP A 73 -2.94 10.45 25.30
CA ASP A 73 -3.06 8.97 25.19
C ASP A 73 -3.28 8.42 23.75
N ASP A 74 -3.01 9.20 22.70
CA ASP A 74 -3.28 8.82 21.30
C ASP A 74 -4.78 8.66 20.86
N PRO A 75 -5.83 9.16 21.58
CA PRO A 75 -7.17 9.15 21.02
C PRO A 75 -7.38 10.33 20.07
N LEU A 76 -7.99 10.03 18.93
CA LEU A 76 -8.53 10.98 17.97
C LEU A 76 -10.03 11.11 18.23
N VAL A 77 -10.50 12.33 18.46
CA VAL A 77 -11.93 12.64 18.42
C VAL A 77 -12.27 12.94 16.98
N ILE A 78 -13.19 12.19 16.38
CA ILE A 78 -13.50 12.30 14.95
C ILE A 78 -15.00 12.51 14.76
N GLU A 79 -15.36 13.67 14.24
CA GLU A 79 -16.71 14.01 13.85
C GLU A 79 -16.85 13.89 12.32
N ILE A 80 -17.80 13.08 11.86
CA ILE A 80 -18.05 12.88 10.42
C ILE A 80 -19.18 13.83 10.00
N ILE A 81 -18.84 14.85 9.20
CA ILE A 81 -19.74 15.94 8.82
C ILE A 81 -20.70 15.52 7.70
N SER A 82 -20.24 14.76 6.71
CA SER A 82 -20.99 14.65 5.46
C SER A 82 -22.11 13.61 5.40
N GLU A 83 -23.29 14.11 5.08
CA GLU A 83 -24.37 13.47 4.33
C GLU A 83 -23.87 13.01 2.93
N PRO A 84 -24.34 11.88 2.36
CA PRO A 84 -23.81 11.32 1.11
C PRO A 84 -23.95 12.29 -0.09
N PRO A 85 -22.99 12.29 -1.05
CA PRO A 85 -23.06 13.14 -2.23
C PRO A 85 -24.30 12.84 -3.09
N ASP A 86 -24.81 13.87 -3.76
CA ASP A 86 -26.00 13.82 -4.60
C ASP A 86 -25.89 12.69 -5.66
N PRO A 87 -26.82 11.71 -5.65
CA PRO A 87 -26.81 10.57 -6.57
C PRO A 87 -26.90 10.97 -8.05
N SER A 88 -27.28 12.21 -8.36
CA SER A 88 -27.32 12.78 -9.72
C SER A 88 -25.94 12.90 -10.41
N SER A 89 -24.85 12.78 -9.66
CA SER A 89 -23.47 12.99 -10.17
C SER A 89 -22.82 11.76 -10.83
N TRP A 90 -23.54 10.64 -10.92
CA TRP A 90 -23.12 9.43 -11.66
C TRP A 90 -23.91 9.32 -12.96
N PRO A 91 -23.36 8.77 -14.06
CA PRO A 91 -24.19 8.38 -15.20
C PRO A 91 -25.08 7.21 -14.73
N ILE A 92 -26.31 7.53 -14.34
CA ILE A 92 -27.32 6.53 -13.98
C ILE A 92 -27.82 5.95 -15.31
N ASP A 93 -27.49 4.69 -15.54
CA ASP A 93 -28.32 3.83 -16.38
C ASP A 93 -29.57 3.55 -15.55
N GLU A 94 -30.73 4.07 -15.95
CA GLU A 94 -31.99 4.21 -15.18
C GLU A 94 -32.62 2.89 -14.70
N SER A 95 -31.94 1.75 -14.86
CA SER A 95 -32.43 0.40 -14.56
C SER A 95 -31.90 -0.21 -13.26
N ALA A 96 -31.13 0.52 -12.45
CA ALA A 96 -30.62 0.00 -11.17
C ALA A 96 -31.70 0.05 -10.08
N VAL A 97 -32.32 -1.11 -9.81
CA VAL A 97 -33.19 -1.35 -8.63
C VAL A 97 -32.54 -0.73 -7.37
N PRO A 98 -33.27 0.01 -6.53
CA PRO A 98 -32.71 0.63 -5.34
C PRO A 98 -32.17 -0.45 -4.40
N MET A 99 -30.85 -0.66 -4.41
CA MET A 99 -30.20 -1.52 -3.43
C MET A 99 -30.42 -0.91 -2.04
N PRO A 100 -30.83 -1.72 -1.04
CA PRO A 100 -30.87 -1.24 0.34
C PRO A 100 -29.46 -0.76 0.75
N PRO A 101 -29.37 0.24 1.64
CA PRO A 101 -28.07 0.73 2.12
C PRO A 101 -27.30 -0.45 2.72
N HIS A 102 -26.31 -0.96 1.99
CA HIS A 102 -25.47 -2.04 2.50
C HIS A 102 -24.67 -1.46 3.67
N ALA A 103 -25.13 -1.73 4.89
CA ALA A 103 -24.32 -1.55 6.08
C ALA A 103 -23.19 -2.58 5.98
N LEU A 104 -22.05 -2.15 5.43
CA LEU A 104 -20.89 -3.01 5.27
C LEU A 104 -20.52 -3.57 6.65
N PRO A 105 -20.43 -4.90 6.81
CA PRO A 105 -20.16 -5.48 8.11
C PRO A 105 -18.81 -4.98 8.66
N THR A 106 -18.80 -4.44 9.89
CA THR A 106 -17.58 -3.87 10.47
C THR A 106 -16.41 -4.86 10.52
N HIS A 107 -16.71 -6.16 10.65
CA HIS A 107 -15.67 -7.20 10.66
C HIS A 107 -14.87 -7.27 9.36
N TRP A 108 -15.39 -6.78 8.23
CA TRP A 108 -14.63 -6.71 6.97
C TRP A 108 -13.44 -5.76 7.08
N PHE A 109 -13.64 -4.61 7.73
CA PHE A 109 -12.58 -3.61 7.93
C PHE A 109 -11.54 -4.09 8.93
N VAL A 110 -11.97 -4.78 9.98
CA VAL A 110 -11.07 -5.24 11.06
C VAL A 110 -10.31 -6.50 10.66
N GLN A 111 -10.88 -7.34 9.79
CA GLN A 111 -10.34 -8.66 9.48
C GLN A 111 -9.82 -8.79 8.06
N VAL A 112 -10.53 -8.25 7.07
CA VAL A 112 -10.24 -8.47 5.64
C VAL A 112 -9.27 -7.42 5.11
N LEU A 113 -9.58 -6.15 5.34
CA LEU A 113 -8.76 -5.02 4.89
C LEU A 113 -7.27 -5.16 5.29
N PRO A 114 -6.90 -5.52 6.54
CA PRO A 114 -5.49 -5.63 6.94
C PRO A 114 -4.79 -6.86 6.34
N ARG A 115 -5.54 -7.84 5.83
CA ARG A 115 -4.97 -9.06 5.22
C ARG A 115 -4.77 -8.89 3.72
N VAL A 116 -5.80 -8.37 3.06
CA VAL A 116 -5.81 -8.23 1.61
C VAL A 116 -5.10 -6.94 1.18
N GLY A 117 -5.11 -5.91 2.03
CA GLY A 117 -4.51 -4.60 1.79
C GLY A 117 -5.47 -3.62 1.13
N ARG A 118 -5.19 -2.32 1.32
CA ARG A 118 -6.04 -1.19 0.91
C ARG A 118 -6.56 -1.27 -0.52
N THR A 119 -5.66 -1.41 -1.49
CA THR A 119 -6.02 -1.38 -2.91
C THR A 119 -6.85 -2.59 -3.34
N SER A 120 -6.48 -3.80 -2.90
CA SER A 120 -7.29 -4.99 -3.20
C SER A 120 -8.66 -4.92 -2.52
N PHE A 121 -8.74 -4.35 -1.32
CA PHE A 121 -10.01 -4.15 -0.65
C PHE A 121 -10.89 -3.13 -1.38
N LEU A 122 -10.33 -2.04 -1.92
CA LEU A 122 -11.07 -1.11 -2.79
C LEU A 122 -11.59 -1.79 -4.06
N VAL A 123 -10.78 -2.64 -4.70
CA VAL A 123 -11.24 -3.45 -5.85
C VAL A 123 -12.41 -4.34 -5.44
N TYR A 124 -12.35 -4.98 -4.27
CA TYR A 124 -13.44 -5.80 -3.76
C TYR A 124 -14.72 -4.98 -3.53
N LEU A 125 -14.62 -3.82 -2.88
CA LEU A 125 -15.77 -2.93 -2.66
C LEU A 125 -16.38 -2.43 -3.98
N TYR A 126 -15.55 -2.19 -5.00
CA TYR A 126 -16.03 -1.76 -6.32
C TYR A 126 -16.79 -2.88 -7.03
N LEU A 127 -16.29 -4.11 -6.96
CA LEU A 127 -17.01 -5.26 -7.51
C LEU A 127 -18.35 -5.42 -6.80
N LEU A 128 -18.37 -5.30 -5.47
CA LEU A 128 -19.59 -5.41 -4.68
C LEU A 128 -20.58 -4.29 -5.02
N SER A 129 -20.12 -3.07 -5.29
CA SER A 129 -20.98 -1.97 -5.73
C SER A 129 -21.60 -2.17 -7.11
N ARG A 130 -21.10 -3.13 -7.88
CA ARG A 130 -21.58 -3.49 -9.23
C ARG A 130 -22.34 -4.82 -9.25
N GLU A 131 -22.54 -5.44 -8.09
CA GLU A 131 -23.34 -6.65 -7.99
C GLU A 131 -24.79 -6.35 -8.44
N GLY A 132 -25.26 -7.04 -9.47
CA GLY A 132 -26.59 -6.80 -10.08
C GLY A 132 -26.62 -5.82 -11.27
N ALA A 133 -25.50 -5.19 -11.63
CA ALA A 133 -25.42 -4.34 -12.83
C ALA A 133 -25.42 -5.18 -14.13
N PRO A 134 -25.83 -4.61 -15.28
CA PRO A 134 -25.78 -5.28 -16.58
C PRO A 134 -24.36 -5.80 -16.88
N ARG A 135 -24.28 -7.00 -17.49
CA ARG A 135 -22.99 -7.61 -17.83
C ARG A 135 -22.32 -6.83 -18.95
N GLU A 136 -21.17 -6.26 -18.64
CA GLU A 136 -20.34 -5.52 -19.59
C GLU A 136 -19.23 -6.41 -20.17
N PRO A 137 -18.67 -6.06 -21.35
CA PRO A 137 -17.49 -6.72 -21.86
C PRO A 137 -16.31 -6.60 -20.88
N ALA A 138 -15.53 -7.68 -20.74
CA ALA A 138 -14.50 -7.79 -19.71
C ALA A 138 -13.43 -6.69 -19.76
N SER A 139 -13.07 -6.21 -20.96
CA SER A 139 -12.12 -5.10 -21.14
C SER A 139 -12.64 -3.77 -20.58
N ALA A 140 -13.90 -3.42 -20.88
CA ALA A 140 -14.53 -2.20 -20.36
C ALA A 140 -14.71 -2.25 -18.84
N ALA A 141 -14.95 -3.44 -18.28
CA ALA A 141 -15.02 -3.64 -16.83
C ALA A 141 -13.66 -3.41 -16.16
N VAL A 142 -12.57 -3.92 -16.73
CA VAL A 142 -11.21 -3.76 -16.18
C VAL A 142 -10.78 -2.29 -16.18
N GLY A 143 -10.99 -1.57 -17.29
CA GLY A 143 -10.67 -0.14 -17.37
C GLY A 143 -11.45 0.69 -16.33
N ARG A 144 -12.73 0.37 -16.12
CA ARG A 144 -13.57 1.04 -15.10
C ARG A 144 -13.14 0.73 -13.66
N ILE A 145 -12.75 -0.52 -13.38
CA ILE A 145 -12.18 -0.86 -12.06
C ILE A 145 -10.91 -0.06 -11.82
N ALA A 146 -10.02 0.00 -12.83
CA ALA A 146 -8.76 0.71 -12.71
C ALA A 146 -8.99 2.21 -12.44
N SER A 147 -9.89 2.86 -13.18
CA SER A 147 -10.19 4.27 -13.00
C SER A 147 -10.88 4.57 -11.66
N ALA A 148 -11.86 3.76 -11.25
CA ALA A 148 -12.60 3.96 -10.01
C ALA A 148 -11.74 3.77 -8.74
N VAL A 149 -10.80 2.82 -8.79
CA VAL A 149 -9.89 2.53 -7.66
C VAL A 149 -8.61 3.38 -7.69
N GLY A 150 -8.36 4.09 -8.80
CA GLY A 150 -7.15 4.91 -8.98
C GLY A 150 -5.89 4.08 -9.26
N LEU A 151 -6.02 2.96 -9.97
CA LEU A 151 -4.91 2.14 -10.41
C LEU A 151 -4.23 2.76 -11.63
N ARG A 152 -2.89 2.85 -11.60
CA ARG A 152 -2.10 3.42 -12.70
C ARG A 152 -2.15 2.61 -13.99
N ARG A 153 -2.32 1.28 -13.88
CA ARG A 153 -2.25 0.36 -15.01
C ARG A 153 -3.31 -0.71 -14.88
N GLU A 154 -3.99 -1.04 -15.98
CA GLU A 154 -5.07 -2.02 -16.02
C GLU A 154 -4.64 -3.41 -15.57
N TYR A 155 -3.40 -3.83 -15.86
CA TYR A 155 -2.95 -5.16 -15.44
C TYR A 155 -2.92 -5.35 -13.92
N MET A 156 -2.82 -4.25 -13.15
CA MET A 156 -2.88 -4.31 -11.69
C MET A 156 -4.25 -4.82 -11.21
N VAL A 157 -5.31 -4.60 -11.99
CA VAL A 157 -6.64 -5.17 -11.72
C VAL A 157 -6.54 -6.69 -11.68
N TYR A 158 -5.92 -7.33 -12.67
CA TYR A 158 -5.74 -8.79 -12.67
C TYR A 158 -4.94 -9.29 -11.46
N LEU A 159 -3.90 -8.56 -11.06
CA LEU A 159 -3.12 -8.89 -9.87
C LEU A 159 -3.99 -8.83 -8.60
N HIS A 160 -4.81 -7.79 -8.46
CA HIS A 160 -5.70 -7.64 -7.31
C HIS A 160 -6.86 -8.65 -7.34
N LEU A 161 -7.43 -8.95 -8.50
CA LEU A 161 -8.43 -10.02 -8.67
C LEU A 161 -7.87 -11.38 -8.28
N GLY A 162 -6.65 -11.72 -8.75
CA GLY A 162 -5.97 -12.95 -8.36
C GLY A 162 -5.61 -13.00 -6.87
N ARG A 163 -5.34 -11.85 -6.24
CA ARG A 163 -5.17 -11.77 -4.78
C ARG A 163 -6.48 -12.01 -4.06
N LEU A 164 -7.57 -11.38 -4.47
CA LEU A 164 -8.90 -11.57 -3.89
C LEU A 164 -9.39 -13.03 -4.02
N GLN A 165 -9.12 -13.67 -5.17
CA GLN A 165 -9.39 -15.09 -5.37
C GLN A 165 -8.60 -15.97 -4.40
N ARG A 166 -7.31 -15.69 -4.17
CA ARG A 166 -6.49 -16.41 -3.19
C ARG A 166 -6.98 -16.26 -1.75
N TYR A 167 -7.62 -15.14 -1.41
CA TYR A 167 -8.25 -14.93 -0.11
C TYR A 167 -9.69 -15.46 -0.02
N GLY A 168 -10.20 -16.08 -1.08
CA GLY A 168 -11.55 -16.68 -1.11
C GLY A 168 -12.69 -15.67 -1.25
N LEU A 169 -12.39 -14.41 -1.61
CA LEU A 169 -13.40 -13.34 -1.75
C LEU A 169 -14.03 -13.29 -3.13
N LEU A 170 -13.38 -13.94 -4.11
CA LEU A 170 -13.87 -14.05 -5.47
C LEU A 170 -13.77 -15.50 -5.93
N ARG A 171 -14.79 -15.96 -6.64
CA ARG A 171 -14.78 -17.26 -7.31
C ARG A 171 -15.17 -17.08 -8.77
N ARG A 172 -14.40 -17.67 -9.68
CA ARG A 172 -14.79 -17.71 -11.09
C ARG A 172 -15.96 -18.68 -11.28
N THR A 173 -16.92 -18.32 -12.13
CA THR A 173 -18.00 -19.23 -12.52
C THR A 173 -17.44 -20.46 -13.22
N ARG A 174 -18.19 -21.58 -13.22
CA ARG A 174 -17.80 -22.80 -13.96
C ARG A 174 -17.61 -22.55 -15.46
N SER A 175 -18.33 -21.59 -16.02
CA SER A 175 -18.20 -21.15 -17.41
C SER A 175 -16.96 -20.32 -17.70
N GLY A 176 -16.19 -19.92 -16.68
CA GLY A 176 -15.01 -19.06 -16.80
C GLY A 176 -15.30 -17.60 -17.20
N ARG A 177 -16.55 -17.29 -17.58
CA ARG A 177 -16.98 -15.99 -18.12
C ARG A 177 -17.51 -15.01 -17.06
N GLY A 178 -17.64 -15.43 -15.81
CA GLY A 178 -18.18 -14.61 -14.72
C GLY A 178 -17.34 -14.66 -13.45
N LEU A 179 -17.46 -13.61 -12.65
CA LEU A 179 -16.91 -13.50 -11.31
C LEU A 179 -18.08 -13.48 -10.31
N ILE A 180 -18.03 -14.38 -9.34
CA ILE A 180 -18.94 -14.42 -8.20
C ILE A 180 -18.21 -13.79 -7.02
N ILE A 181 -18.85 -12.82 -6.39
CA ILE A 181 -18.36 -12.17 -5.17
C ILE A 181 -18.83 -13.02 -4.00
N LEU A 182 -17.93 -13.29 -3.08
CA LEU A 182 -18.22 -14.06 -1.89
C LEU A 182 -18.01 -13.20 -0.65
N ASP A 183 -18.84 -13.45 0.35
CA ASP A 183 -18.61 -12.93 1.69
C ASP A 183 -17.30 -13.50 2.25
N PRO A 184 -16.57 -12.71 3.05
CA PRO A 184 -15.31 -13.17 3.63
C PRO A 184 -15.53 -14.38 4.54
N PRO A 185 -14.73 -15.44 4.38
CA PRO A 185 -14.85 -16.62 5.23
C PRO A 185 -14.43 -16.30 6.67
N PRO A 186 -14.95 -17.03 7.66
CA PRO A 186 -14.54 -16.88 9.06
C PRO A 186 -13.04 -17.09 9.22
N LEU A 187 -12.45 -16.38 10.19
CA LEU A 187 -11.01 -16.41 10.40
C LEU A 187 -10.53 -17.78 10.91
N THR A 188 -9.57 -18.36 10.19
CA THR A 188 -8.78 -19.49 10.67
C THR A 188 -7.93 -19.09 11.88
N ARG A 189 -7.47 -20.08 12.67
CA ARG A 189 -6.59 -19.86 13.84
C ARG A 189 -5.34 -19.05 13.47
N TRP A 190 -4.71 -19.38 12.34
CA TRP A 190 -3.58 -18.62 11.78
C TRP A 190 -3.94 -17.21 11.34
N GLY A 191 -5.13 -17.03 10.75
CA GLY A 191 -5.63 -15.70 10.38
C GLY A 191 -5.81 -14.78 11.59
N ARG A 192 -6.31 -15.32 12.71
CA ARG A 192 -6.41 -14.60 13.99
C ARG A 192 -5.05 -14.21 14.55
N LEU A 193 -4.11 -15.16 14.61
CA LEU A 193 -2.76 -14.89 15.10
C LEU A 193 -2.06 -13.81 14.27
N ARG A 194 -2.15 -13.88 12.94
CA ARG A 194 -1.57 -12.87 12.05
C ARG A 194 -2.17 -11.49 12.28
N LEU A 195 -3.47 -11.39 12.53
CA LEU A 195 -4.12 -10.12 12.87
C LEU A 195 -3.66 -9.59 14.24
N GLN A 196 -3.47 -10.47 15.23
CA GLN A 196 -2.92 -10.09 16.53
C GLN A 196 -1.50 -9.53 16.39
N LEU A 197 -0.64 -10.18 15.58
CA LEU A 197 0.71 -9.68 15.29
C LEU A 197 0.66 -8.29 14.64
N LEU A 198 -0.19 -8.10 13.63
CA LEU A 198 -0.39 -6.79 13.00
C LEU A 198 -0.82 -5.72 14.00
N ARG A 199 -1.74 -6.06 14.90
CA ARG A 199 -2.22 -5.16 15.96
C ARG A 199 -1.11 -4.79 16.95
N TRP A 200 -0.18 -5.71 17.24
CA TRP A 200 0.99 -5.44 18.07
C TRP A 200 2.10 -4.67 17.34
N GLY A 201 1.86 -4.18 16.13
CA GLY A 201 2.86 -3.44 15.35
C GLY A 201 3.89 -4.34 14.66
N PHE A 202 3.76 -5.67 14.76
CA PHE A 202 4.52 -6.59 13.93
C PHE A 202 3.93 -6.57 12.52
N LEU A 203 4.39 -5.63 11.70
CA LEU A 203 4.21 -5.71 10.26
C LEU A 203 4.76 -7.07 9.79
N PRO A 204 4.14 -7.73 8.79
CA PRO A 204 4.77 -8.85 8.14
C PRO A 204 6.10 -8.33 7.61
N LEU A 205 7.18 -8.64 8.35
CA LEU A 205 8.52 -8.29 7.99
C LEU A 205 8.64 -8.64 6.50
N PRO A 206 9.06 -7.70 5.65
CA PRO A 206 9.21 -8.00 4.24
C PRO A 206 10.31 -9.04 4.17
N TRP A 207 9.93 -10.32 4.19
CA TRP A 207 10.85 -11.46 4.16
C TRP A 207 11.83 -11.31 3.01
N ARG A 208 11.40 -10.68 1.92
CA ARG A 208 12.26 -10.28 0.80
C ARG A 208 13.40 -9.34 1.20
N ARG A 209 13.17 -8.33 2.04
CA ARG A 209 14.24 -7.46 2.56
C ARG A 209 15.12 -8.21 3.55
N ILE A 210 14.57 -9.06 4.41
CA ILE A 210 15.39 -9.90 5.30
C ILE A 210 16.30 -10.81 4.47
N VAL A 211 15.75 -11.50 3.48
CA VAL A 211 16.48 -12.38 2.55
C VAL A 211 17.51 -11.60 1.75
N LEU A 212 17.17 -10.40 1.25
CA LEU A 212 18.13 -9.54 0.53
C LEU A 212 19.25 -9.04 1.43
N VAL A 213 18.94 -8.63 2.67
CA VAL A 213 19.95 -8.19 3.65
C VAL A 213 20.82 -9.36 4.07
N SER A 214 20.25 -10.54 4.32
CA SER A 214 21.03 -11.73 4.67
C SER A 214 21.90 -12.19 3.50
N LEU A 215 21.40 -12.12 2.26
CA LEU A 215 22.17 -12.42 1.05
C LEU A 215 23.31 -11.42 0.86
N ALA A 216 23.03 -10.12 1.02
CA ALA A 216 24.04 -9.07 0.93
C ALA A 216 25.13 -9.24 2.00
N LEU A 217 24.72 -9.57 3.23
CA LEU A 217 25.65 -9.84 4.34
C LEU A 217 26.51 -11.08 4.06
N ALA A 218 25.91 -12.16 3.57
CA ALA A 218 26.63 -13.37 3.20
C ALA A 218 27.65 -13.10 2.09
N LEU A 219 27.26 -12.33 1.07
CA LEU A 219 28.13 -12.00 -0.06
C LEU A 219 29.29 -11.08 0.37
N ALA A 220 29.03 -10.12 1.27
CA ALA A 220 30.06 -9.28 1.87
C ALA A 220 31.07 -10.09 2.70
N LEU A 221 30.60 -11.05 3.51
CA LEU A 221 31.48 -11.96 4.26
C LEU A 221 32.32 -12.84 3.35
N LEU A 222 31.74 -13.32 2.25
CA LEU A 222 32.44 -14.15 1.26
C LEU A 222 33.53 -13.35 0.54
N LEU A 223 33.25 -12.08 0.19
CA LEU A 223 34.21 -11.16 -0.42
C LEU A 223 35.34 -10.78 0.55
N LEU A 224 35.03 -10.59 1.84
CA LEU A 224 36.03 -10.39 2.89
C LEU A 224 36.95 -11.61 3.02
N ALA A 225 36.38 -12.82 3.08
CA ALA A 225 37.14 -14.07 3.16
C ALA A 225 38.03 -14.27 1.91
N TYR A 226 37.54 -13.89 0.73
CA TYR A 226 38.31 -13.95 -0.51
C TYR A 226 39.52 -13.00 -0.47
N LEU A 227 39.34 -11.75 -0.02
CA LEU A 227 40.43 -10.78 0.12
C LEU A 227 41.50 -11.22 1.13
N VAL A 228 41.09 -11.88 2.23
CA VAL A 228 42.02 -12.42 3.24
C VAL A 228 42.81 -13.63 2.69
N THR A 229 42.19 -14.45 1.84
CA THR A 229 42.83 -15.67 1.30
C THR A 229 43.69 -15.41 0.06
N HIS A 230 43.46 -14.31 -0.67
CA HIS A 230 44.20 -13.96 -1.89
C HIS A 230 44.81 -12.54 -1.84
N PRO A 231 45.69 -12.22 -0.86
CA PRO A 231 46.21 -10.87 -0.68
C PRO A 231 47.18 -10.39 -1.79
N LEU A 232 47.73 -11.31 -2.59
CA LEU A 232 48.86 -11.04 -3.49
C LEU A 232 48.51 -10.63 -4.93
N HIS A 233 47.24 -10.69 -5.35
CA HIS A 233 46.86 -10.38 -6.73
C HIS A 233 46.31 -8.95 -6.97
N VAL A 234 46.09 -8.15 -5.92
CA VAL A 234 45.47 -6.82 -6.05
C VAL A 234 46.46 -5.67 -5.77
N LEU A 235 47.61 -5.94 -5.16
CA LEU A 235 48.60 -4.92 -4.75
C LEU A 235 49.93 -4.96 -5.53
N SER A 236 50.02 -5.68 -6.64
CA SER A 236 51.19 -5.57 -7.53
C SER A 236 51.07 -4.30 -8.39
N LEU A 237 51.58 -3.18 -7.86
CA LEU A 237 52.03 -2.05 -8.69
C LEU A 237 52.99 -2.59 -9.77
N PRO A 238 52.92 -2.08 -11.02
CA PRO A 238 53.89 -2.46 -12.03
C PRO A 238 55.29 -2.05 -11.56
N PRO A 239 56.34 -2.87 -11.80
CA PRO A 239 57.69 -2.49 -11.43
C PRO A 239 58.07 -1.20 -12.17
N VAL A 240 58.54 -0.22 -11.41
CA VAL A 240 59.12 1.02 -11.93
C VAL A 240 60.29 0.63 -12.83
N ARG A 241 60.25 1.10 -14.07
CA ARG A 241 61.27 0.87 -15.08
C ARG A 241 62.49 1.72 -14.72
N ASP A 242 63.59 1.06 -14.35
CA ASP A 242 64.90 1.67 -14.15
C ASP A 242 65.46 2.16 -15.51
N ASP A 243 65.03 3.32 -15.98
CA ASP A 243 65.59 4.00 -17.16
C ASP A 243 65.62 5.51 -16.91
N GLU A 244 66.31 5.97 -15.87
CA GLU A 244 66.65 7.41 -15.73
C GLU A 244 67.86 7.66 -14.81
N ARG A 245 68.88 6.81 -14.93
CA ARG A 245 70.14 6.97 -14.20
C ARG A 245 71.34 7.11 -15.14
N THR A 246 71.35 8.17 -15.94
CA THR A 246 72.56 8.84 -16.43
C THR A 246 72.17 10.06 -17.25
N ASP A 247 72.30 11.26 -16.67
CA ASP A 247 72.87 12.42 -17.38
C ASP A 247 73.16 13.56 -16.37
N PRO A 248 74.36 13.61 -15.78
CA PRO A 248 74.82 14.80 -15.08
C PRO A 248 75.21 15.85 -16.12
N VAL A 249 74.32 16.83 -16.30
CA VAL A 249 74.59 18.09 -16.99
C VAL A 249 75.83 18.76 -16.37
N ARG A 250 76.98 18.59 -17.02
CA ARG A 250 78.18 19.40 -16.84
C ARG A 250 77.91 20.81 -17.36
N LEU A 251 77.41 21.69 -16.50
CA LEU A 251 77.46 23.14 -16.70
C LEU A 251 77.83 23.83 -15.39
N ALA A 252 79.09 23.66 -14.99
CA ALA A 252 79.73 24.52 -14.00
C ALA A 252 81.21 24.62 -14.37
N GLY A 253 81.59 25.76 -14.96
CA GLY A 253 82.98 26.11 -15.22
C GLY A 253 83.16 26.91 -16.49
N LEU A 254 83.12 28.24 -16.38
CA LEU A 254 84.08 29.20 -16.97
C LEU A 254 83.43 30.60 -17.02
N LEU A 255 83.53 31.31 -15.89
CA LEU A 255 83.67 32.77 -15.90
C LEU A 255 85.14 33.09 -15.54
N PRO A 256 85.69 34.21 -16.06
CA PRO A 256 87.11 34.40 -16.29
C PRO A 256 87.86 34.98 -15.07
N GLY A 257 89.18 34.74 -15.04
CA GLY A 257 90.11 35.28 -14.06
C GLY A 257 90.45 36.75 -14.28
N ALA A 258 90.86 37.37 -13.17
CA ALA A 258 91.54 38.67 -13.08
C ALA A 258 92.96 38.62 -13.67
#